data_AF-A0A1S4BKL4-F1
#
_entry.id   AF-A0A1S4BKL4-F1
#
_cell.length_a   1.000
_cell.length_b   1.000
_cell.length_c   1.000
_cell.angle_alpha   90.00
_cell.angle_beta   90.00
_cell.angle_gamma   90.00
#
_symmetry.space_group_name_H-M   'P 1'
#
loop_
_entity.id
_entity.type
_entity.pdbx_description
1 polymer ?
#
loop_
_entity_poly.entity_id
_entity_poly.type
_entity_poly.pdbx_seq_one_letter_code
_entity_poly.pdbx_strand_id
1 'polypeptide(L)'
;MQSLGKLVTPIVKDKANEIAEIWKRSLDERGGVENVKEPYVHTFLQHLVTFGIVKDEDFDLYRKLVVGSAWRKQMPKLAVSLGLGDKMSDD
;
A
#
# COMPACT_ATOMS: atom_id res chain seq x y z
N MET A 1 0.34 -6.49 16.56
CA MET A 1 1.11 -5.26 16.82
C MET A 1 0.18 -4.07 16.65
N GLN A 2 -0.28 -3.43 17.73
CA GLN A 2 -1.10 -2.21 17.64
C GLN A 2 -0.17 -1.04 17.34
N SER A 3 -0.40 -0.31 16.23
CA SER A 3 0.31 0.94 15.99
C SER A 3 -0.28 2.03 16.90
N LEU A 4 0.60 2.83 17.50
CA LEU A 4 0.26 3.97 18.36
C LEU A 4 -0.63 4.97 17.62
N GLY A 5 -1.67 5.43 18.31
CA GLY A 5 -2.75 6.26 17.79
C GLY A 5 -2.32 7.51 17.03
N LYS A 6 -2.73 7.59 15.77
CA LYS A 6 -3.16 8.84 15.15
C LYS A 6 -4.67 8.79 15.09
N LEU A 7 -5.34 9.66 15.85
CA LEU A 7 -6.79 9.83 15.74
C LEU A 7 -7.09 10.45 14.38
N VAL A 8 -7.25 9.62 13.34
CA VAL A 8 -7.73 10.05 12.04
C VAL A 8 -9.24 10.14 12.15
N THR A 9 -9.80 11.33 11.88
CA THR A 9 -11.25 11.49 11.88
C THR A 9 -11.87 10.67 10.74
N PRO A 10 -13.13 10.20 10.87
CA PRO A 10 -13.79 9.45 9.81
C PRO A 10 -13.74 10.15 8.45
N ILE A 11 -14.00 11.47 8.41
CA ILE A 11 -13.96 12.27 7.18
C ILE A 11 -12.58 12.22 6.51
N VAL A 12 -11.50 12.33 7.29
CA VAL A 12 -10.14 12.25 6.74
C VAL A 12 -9.86 10.83 6.25
N LYS A 13 -10.35 9.80 6.95
CA LYS A 13 -10.22 8.41 6.54
C LYS A 13 -10.96 8.13 5.23
N ASP A 14 -12.15 8.67 5.07
CA ASP A 14 -12.96 8.55 3.85
C ASP A 14 -12.26 9.22 2.66
N LYS A 15 -11.71 10.42 2.87
CA LYS A 15 -10.95 11.09 1.80
C LYS A 15 -9.67 10.32 1.46
N ALA A 16 -8.98 9.76 2.45
CA ALA A 16 -7.82 8.93 2.21
C ALA A 16 -8.17 7.66 1.43
N ASN A 17 -9.31 7.03 1.70
CA ASN A 17 -9.84 5.91 0.91
C ASN A 17 -10.12 6.32 -0.53
N GLU A 18 -10.80 7.45 -0.75
CA GLU A 18 -11.09 7.96 -2.11
C GLU A 18 -9.80 8.16 -2.93
N ILE A 19 -8.78 8.78 -2.33
CA ILE A 19 -7.48 8.97 -2.96
C ILE A 19 -6.82 7.62 -3.29
N ALA A 20 -6.91 6.64 -2.40
CA ALA A 20 -6.37 5.31 -2.64
C ALA A 20 -7.09 4.59 -3.80
N GLU A 21 -8.41 4.71 -3.88
CA GLU A 21 -9.20 4.13 -4.98
C GLU A 21 -8.89 4.78 -6.33
N ILE A 22 -8.77 6.12 -6.37
CA ILE A 22 -8.38 6.85 -7.59
C ILE A 22 -6.99 6.40 -8.05
N TRP A 23 -6.04 6.26 -7.12
CA TRP A 23 -4.70 5.80 -7.44
C TRP A 23 -4.71 4.38 -8.03
N LYS A 24 -5.46 3.44 -7.41
CA LYS A 24 -5.58 2.06 -7.91
C LYS A 24 -6.16 2.01 -9.32
N ARG A 25 -7.22 2.77 -9.60
CA ARG A 25 -7.81 2.86 -10.96
C ARG A 25 -6.82 3.39 -12.00
N SER A 26 -5.94 4.31 -11.60
CA SER A 26 -4.91 4.84 -12.50
C SER A 26 -3.83 3.81 -12.89
N LEU A 27 -3.77 2.65 -12.24
CA LEU A 27 -2.85 1.57 -12.62
C LEU A 27 -3.17 1.03 -14.02
N ASP A 28 -4.45 0.80 -14.30
CA ASP A 28 -4.89 0.28 -15.59
C ASP A 28 -4.56 1.27 -16.71
N GLU A 29 -4.74 2.56 -16.46
CA GLU A 29 -4.38 3.65 -17.38
C GLU A 29 -2.87 3.75 -17.64
N ARG A 30 -2.06 3.27 -16.69
CA ARG A 30 -0.59 3.26 -16.78
C ARG A 30 -0.04 1.95 -17.33
N GLY A 31 -0.91 1.02 -17.73
CA GLY A 31 -0.50 -0.29 -18.25
C GLY A 31 -0.09 -1.27 -17.17
N GLY A 32 -0.67 -1.21 -15.98
CA GLY A 32 -0.45 -2.19 -14.92
C GLY A 32 0.64 -1.81 -13.90
N VAL A 33 0.80 -2.67 -12.90
CA VAL A 33 1.71 -2.47 -11.75
C VAL A 33 3.18 -2.43 -12.16
N GLU A 34 3.53 -3.11 -13.24
CA GLU A 34 4.86 -3.21 -13.84
C GLU A 34 5.36 -1.89 -14.42
N ASN A 35 4.46 -0.96 -14.76
CA ASN A 35 4.78 0.31 -15.39
C ASN A 35 4.79 1.49 -14.41
N VAL A 36 4.53 1.25 -13.13
CA VAL A 36 4.53 2.29 -12.09
C VAL A 36 5.93 2.49 -11.54
N LYS A 37 6.40 3.74 -11.55
CA LYS A 37 7.69 4.07 -10.92
C LYS A 37 7.62 3.88 -9.40
N GLU A 38 8.68 3.32 -8.84
CA GLU A 38 8.80 2.93 -7.43
C GLU A 38 8.52 4.06 -6.42
N PRO A 39 8.89 5.34 -6.66
CA PRO A 39 8.52 6.43 -5.75
C PRO A 39 7.00 6.58 -5.58
N TYR A 40 6.22 6.33 -6.63
CA TYR A 40 4.75 6.38 -6.54
C TYR A 40 4.20 5.21 -5.75
N VAL A 41 4.78 4.01 -5.92
CA VAL A 41 4.44 2.82 -5.12
C VAL A 41 4.68 3.08 -3.64
N HIS A 42 5.88 3.57 -3.28
CA HIS A 42 6.18 3.90 -1.88
C HIS A 42 5.20 4.92 -1.31
N THR A 43 4.89 5.97 -2.06
CA THR A 43 3.97 7.04 -1.62
C THR A 43 2.58 6.50 -1.37
N PHE A 44 2.09 5.64 -2.26
CA PHE A 44 0.80 4.96 -2.11
C PHE A 44 0.77 4.05 -0.89
N LEU A 45 1.74 3.15 -0.72
CA LEU A 45 1.77 2.24 0.43
C LEU A 45 1.92 2.99 1.77
N GLN A 46 2.73 4.05 1.79
CA GLN A 46 2.85 4.92 2.97
C GLN A 46 1.53 5.60 3.30
N HIS A 47 0.76 6.06 2.30
CA HIS A 47 -0.58 6.64 2.49
C HIS A 47 -1.52 5.63 3.18
N LEU A 48 -1.57 4.39 2.70
CA LEU A 48 -2.41 3.34 3.29
C LEU A 48 -2.12 3.10 4.78
N VAL A 49 -0.83 2.93 5.11
CA VAL A 49 -0.37 2.69 6.49
C VAL A 49 -0.61 3.92 7.37
N THR A 50 -0.40 5.13 6.85
CA THR A 50 -0.55 6.38 7.62
C THR A 50 -1.99 6.62 8.06
N PHE A 51 -2.95 6.27 7.20
CA PHE A 51 -4.38 6.48 7.48
C PHE A 51 -5.08 5.22 8.02
N GLY A 52 -4.39 4.08 8.12
CA GLY A 52 -4.97 2.82 8.59
C GLY A 52 -6.13 2.36 7.71
N ILE A 53 -5.93 2.42 6.39
CA ILE A 53 -6.92 2.10 5.35
C ILE A 53 -6.50 0.91 4.47
N VAL A 54 -5.61 0.05 4.98
CA VAL A 54 -5.26 -1.21 4.33
C VAL A 54 -6.50 -2.10 4.26
N LYS A 55 -6.81 -2.63 3.08
CA LYS A 55 -7.96 -3.53 2.86
C LYS A 55 -7.47 -4.94 2.56
N ASP A 56 -8.10 -5.93 3.18
CA ASP A 56 -7.73 -7.34 2.99
C ASP A 56 -8.00 -7.82 1.56
N GLU A 57 -9.01 -7.27 0.87
CA GLU A 57 -9.35 -7.61 -0.51
C GLU A 57 -8.29 -7.18 -1.53
N ASP A 58 -7.48 -6.16 -1.22
CA ASP A 58 -6.44 -5.63 -2.10
C ASP A 58 -5.06 -6.25 -1.82
N PHE A 59 -4.99 -7.25 -0.95
CA PHE A 59 -3.71 -7.74 -0.41
C PHE A 59 -2.75 -8.25 -1.49
N ASP A 60 -3.27 -8.94 -2.50
CA ASP A 60 -2.46 -9.43 -3.64
C ASP A 60 -1.87 -8.29 -4.47
N LEU A 61 -2.62 -7.19 -4.63
CA LEU A 61 -2.11 -5.99 -5.27
C LEU A 61 -0.96 -5.39 -4.45
N TYR A 62 -1.13 -5.27 -3.12
CA TYR A 62 -0.09 -4.75 -2.25
C TYR A 62 1.16 -5.62 -2.27
N ARG A 63 1.02 -6.96 -2.28
CA ARG A 63 2.13 -7.90 -2.44
C ARG A 63 2.88 -7.66 -3.75
N LYS A 64 2.18 -7.61 -4.89
CA LYS A 64 2.78 -7.37 -6.21
C LYS A 64 3.56 -6.05 -6.26
N LEU A 65 2.99 -4.98 -5.69
CA LEU A 65 3.63 -3.67 -5.62
C LEU A 65 4.91 -3.68 -4.78
N VAL A 66 4.88 -4.36 -3.63
CA VAL A 66 6.05 -4.49 -2.75
C VAL A 66 7.14 -5.32 -3.41
N VAL A 67 6.81 -6.48 -3.98
CA VAL A 67 7.76 -7.37 -4.65
C VAL A 67 8.38 -6.68 -5.87
N GLY A 68 7.56 -6.03 -6.69
CA GLY A 68 8.02 -5.26 -7.85
C GLY A 68 8.91 -4.06 -7.49
N SER A 69 8.85 -3.59 -6.23
CA SER A 69 9.63 -2.44 -5.73
C SER A 69 10.71 -2.84 -4.71
N ALA A 70 10.98 -4.14 -4.51
CA ALA A 70 11.68 -4.70 -3.35
C ALA A 70 13.15 -4.27 -3.16
N TRP A 71 13.74 -3.58 -4.13
CA TRP A 71 15.14 -3.12 -4.12
C TRP A 71 15.40 -1.91 -3.20
N ARG A 72 14.35 -1.32 -2.60
CA ARG A 72 14.45 -0.14 -1.72
C ARG A 72 14.53 -0.54 -0.24
N LYS A 73 15.49 0.05 0.48
CA LYS A 73 15.73 -0.13 1.94
C LYS A 73 14.50 0.01 2.85
N GLN A 74 13.46 0.74 2.43
CA GLN A 74 12.25 1.00 3.22
C GLN A 74 11.11 -0.02 2.99
N MET A 75 11.16 -0.80 1.90
CA MET A 75 10.08 -1.73 1.55
C MET A 75 9.83 -2.84 2.59
N PRO A 76 10.86 -3.46 3.20
CA PRO A 76 10.64 -4.49 4.21
C PRO A 76 9.79 -4.02 5.40
N LYS A 77 9.97 -2.76 5.83
CA LYS A 77 9.19 -2.18 6.93
C LYS A 77 7.73 -1.92 6.53
N LEU A 78 7.50 -1.49 5.29
CA LEU A 78 6.16 -1.29 4.76
C LEU A 78 5.42 -2.61 4.61
N ALA A 79 6.08 -3.66 4.12
CA ALA A 79 5.52 -5.00 4.03
C ALA A 79 4.95 -5.48 5.38
N VAL A 80 5.74 -5.39 6.45
CA VAL A 80 5.29 -5.76 7.79
C VAL A 80 4.09 -4.91 8.24
N SER A 81 4.12 -3.60 7.96
CA SER A 81 3.04 -2.67 8.34
C SER A 81 1.72 -2.92 7.57
N LEU A 82 1.81 -3.52 6.38
CA LEU A 82 0.68 -3.94 5.55
C LEU A 82 0.16 -5.34 5.92
N GLY A 83 0.80 -6.03 6.87
CA GLY A 83 0.46 -7.42 7.22
C GLY A 83 1.03 -8.47 6.24
N LEU A 84 1.98 -8.07 5.38
CA LEU A 84 2.62 -8.96 4.38
C LEU A 84 3.78 -9.80 4.95
N GLY A 85 4.19 -9.59 6.20
CA GLY A 85 5.39 -10.23 6.78
C GLY A 85 5.44 -11.76 6.62
N ASP A 86 4.37 -12.45 6.97
CA ASP A 86 4.30 -13.93 6.94
C ASP A 86 3.76 -14.49 5.60
N LYS A 87 3.32 -13.61 4.68
CA LYS A 87 2.67 -13.97 3.39
C LYS A 87 3.55 -13.68 2.17
N MET A 88 4.84 -13.46 2.41
CA MET A 88 5.87 -13.24 1.40
C MET A 88 6.58 -14.54 0.96
N SER A 89 6.03 -15.71 1.32
CA SER A 89 6.50 -16.98 0.79
C SER A 89 6.24 -17.04 -0.72
N ASP A 90 7.25 -17.50 -1.46
CA ASP A 90 7.18 -17.76 -2.90
C ASP A 90 6.65 -19.18 -3.10
N ASP A 91 5.34 -19.30 -3.34
CA ASP A 91 4.75 -20.50 -3.97
C ASP A 91 4.18 -20.10 -5.34
#